data_AF-A0A940R668-F1
#
_entry.id   AF-A0A940R668-F1
#
_cell.length_a   1.000
_cell.length_b   1.000
_cell.length_c   1.000
_cell.angle_alpha   90.00
_cell.angle_beta   90.00
_cell.angle_gamma   90.00
#
_symmetry.space_group_name_H-M   'P 1'
#
loop_
_entity.id
_entity.type
_entity.pdbx_description
1 polymer ?
#
loop_
_entity_poly.entity_id
_entity_poly.type
_entity_poly.pdbx_seq_one_letter_code
_entity_poly.pdbx_strand_id
1 'polypeptide(L)'
;MSNDAQLEVYRALRTSQDKYAYFLLAAAGASIAFAITQTRGHHISWFQIPLGLAVLCWGFSFFFGCRNIAYVNSTLYANSELIRVQNGEHPEVGRNSQMQEAACAGIRAAIESKSSVANSLSKFQFYFLIAGAVLYICWHVLEMCRQ
;
A
#
# COMPACT_ATOMS: atom_id res chain seq x y z
N MET A 1 22.46 -19.41 -13.08
CA MET A 1 22.82 -18.15 -13.77
C MET A 1 21.61 -17.30 -14.12
N SER A 2 20.65 -17.71 -14.97
CA SER A 2 19.45 -16.88 -15.23
C SER A 2 18.52 -16.73 -14.01
N ASN A 3 18.39 -17.80 -13.21
CA ASN A 3 17.51 -17.83 -12.04
C ASN A 3 18.00 -16.92 -10.90
N ASP A 4 19.32 -16.81 -10.72
CA ASP A 4 19.94 -15.99 -9.67
C ASP A 4 19.74 -14.49 -9.95
N ALA A 5 19.95 -14.08 -11.20
CA ALA A 5 19.71 -12.70 -11.63
C ALA A 5 18.24 -12.30 -11.52
N GLN A 6 17.31 -13.20 -11.88
CA GLN A 6 15.87 -12.96 -11.73
C GLN A 6 15.47 -12.82 -10.25
N LEU A 7 16.03 -13.66 -9.38
CA LEU A 7 15.81 -13.59 -7.94
C LEU A 7 16.32 -12.26 -7.36
N GLU A 8 17.49 -11.80 -7.81
CA GLU A 8 18.08 -10.54 -7.38
C GLU A 8 17.21 -9.34 -7.80
N VAL A 9 16.77 -9.31 -9.06
CA VAL A 9 15.84 -8.28 -9.56
C VAL A 9 14.54 -8.28 -8.76
N TYR A 10 13.97 -9.45 -8.46
CA TYR A 10 12.76 -9.57 -7.65
C TYR A 10 12.96 -8.99 -6.24
N ARG A 11 14.07 -9.33 -5.58
CA ARG A 11 14.42 -8.79 -4.24
C ARG A 11 14.61 -7.28 -4.26
N ALA A 12 15.28 -6.76 -5.28
CA ALA A 12 15.50 -5.33 -5.44
C ALA A 12 14.18 -4.58 -5.68
N LEU A 13 13.32 -5.09 -6.58
CA LEU A 13 12.01 -4.52 -6.86
C LEU A 13 11.13 -4.50 -5.61
N ARG A 14 11.11 -5.61 -4.86
CA ARG A 14 10.34 -5.71 -3.63
C ARG A 14 10.81 -4.71 -2.57
N THR A 15 12.12 -4.63 -2.37
CA THR A 15 12.72 -3.67 -1.43
C THR A 15 12.39 -2.23 -1.81
N SER A 16 12.38 -1.91 -3.10
CA SER A 16 11.99 -0.60 -3.62
C SER A 16 10.51 -0.29 -3.32
N GLN A 17 9.61 -1.26 -3.59
CA GLN A 17 8.18 -1.12 -3.32
C GLN A 17 7.88 -0.88 -1.82
N ASP A 18 8.52 -1.65 -0.93
CA ASP A 18 8.31 -1.50 0.51
C ASP A 18 8.78 -0.10 0.98
N LYS A 19 9.98 0.34 0.55
CA LYS A 19 10.48 1.70 0.84
C LYS A 19 9.54 2.78 0.34
N TYR A 20 9.01 2.62 -0.87
CA TYR A 20 8.09 3.58 -1.47
C TYR A 20 6.76 3.67 -0.68
N ALA A 21 6.20 2.53 -0.26
CA ALA A 21 4.98 2.50 0.55
C ALA A 21 5.17 3.21 1.91
N TYR A 22 6.30 2.96 2.59
CA TYR A 22 6.63 3.65 3.85
C TYR A 22 6.86 5.14 3.67
N PHE A 23 7.50 5.55 2.58
CA PHE A 23 7.67 6.97 2.26
C PHE A 23 6.31 7.67 2.12
N LEU A 24 5.37 7.08 1.37
CA LEU A 24 4.02 7.64 1.22
C LEU A 24 3.24 7.68 2.53
N LEU A 25 3.36 6.65 3.39
CA LEU A 25 2.75 6.64 4.72
C LEU A 25 3.30 7.76 5.62
N ALA A 26 4.62 7.95 5.62
CA ALA A 26 5.27 9.02 6.37
C ALA A 26 4.83 10.40 5.86
N ALA A 27 4.77 10.58 4.53
CA ALA A 27 4.28 11.81 3.91
C ALA A 27 2.83 12.12 4.32
N ALA A 28 1.92 11.15 4.21
CA ALA A 28 0.54 11.31 4.63
C ALA A 28 0.42 11.68 6.12
N GLY A 29 1.15 10.98 7.00
CA GLY A 29 1.17 11.25 8.44
C GLY A 29 1.70 12.66 8.76
N ALA A 30 2.78 13.07 8.11
CA ALA A 30 3.35 14.41 8.26
C ALA A 30 2.37 15.51 7.80
N SER A 31 1.70 15.31 6.66
CA SER A 31 0.69 16.24 6.14
C SER A 31 -0.52 16.39 7.07
N ILE A 32 -1.01 15.28 7.65
CA ILE A 32 -2.10 15.30 8.64
C ILE A 32 -1.65 16.07 9.89
N ALA A 33 -0.46 15.76 10.43
CA ALA A 33 0.07 16.45 11.60
C ALA A 33 0.23 17.95 11.34
N PHE A 34 0.73 18.33 10.16
CA PHE A 34 0.89 19.72 9.75
C PHE A 34 -0.46 20.47 9.68
N ALA A 35 -1.47 19.86 9.05
CA ALA A 35 -2.82 20.43 9.01
C ALA A 35 -3.44 20.62 10.40
N ILE A 36 -3.22 19.67 11.31
CA ILE A 36 -3.65 19.81 12.71
C ILE A 36 -2.94 21.00 13.37
N THR A 37 -1.63 21.16 13.17
CA THR A 37 -0.90 22.29 13.77
C THR A 37 -1.35 23.65 13.23
N GLN A 38 -1.64 23.76 11.93
CA GLN A 38 -2.13 24.99 11.30
C GLN A 38 -3.55 25.37 11.77
N THR A 39 -4.37 24.39 12.17
CA THR A 39 -5.76 24.63 12.60
C THR A 39 -5.91 24.84 14.10
N ARG A 40 -4.83 24.75 14.88
CA ARG A 40 -4.89 24.96 16.33
C ARG A 40 -5.33 26.38 16.66
N GLY A 41 -6.42 26.49 17.41
CA GLY A 41 -6.95 27.77 17.88
C GLY A 41 -7.88 28.49 16.90
N HIS A 42 -8.16 27.91 15.72
CA HIS A 42 -9.17 28.45 14.80
C HIS A 42 -10.54 27.80 15.05
N HIS A 43 -11.61 28.63 15.03
CA HIS A 43 -12.98 28.13 15.02
C HIS A 43 -13.30 27.45 13.68
N ILE A 44 -14.13 26.41 13.71
CA ILE A 44 -14.60 25.75 12.49
C ILE A 44 -15.40 26.75 11.66
N SER A 45 -14.88 27.05 10.47
CA SER A 45 -15.50 27.96 9.50
C SER A 45 -15.77 27.20 8.20
N TRP A 46 -16.80 27.61 7.44
CA TRP A 46 -17.16 27.01 6.16
C TRP A 46 -15.99 26.99 5.15
N PHE A 47 -15.02 27.90 5.28
CA PHE A 47 -13.82 27.94 4.44
C PHE A 47 -12.81 26.82 4.74
N GLN A 48 -12.95 26.09 5.84
CA GLN A 48 -12.08 24.95 6.19
C GLN A 48 -12.53 23.62 5.57
N ILE A 49 -13.63 23.60 4.82
CA ILE A 49 -14.11 22.38 4.14
C ILE A 49 -13.05 21.76 3.22
N PRO A 50 -12.33 22.53 2.37
CA PRO A 50 -11.30 21.95 1.50
C PRO A 50 -10.12 21.39 2.30
N LEU A 51 -9.79 21.99 3.44
CA LEU A 51 -8.78 21.47 4.37
C LEU A 51 -9.22 20.15 5.03
N GLY A 52 -10.47 20.08 5.50
CA GLY A 52 -11.04 18.85 6.04
C GLY A 52 -11.04 17.72 5.01
N LEU A 53 -11.40 18.03 3.76
CA LEU A 53 -11.33 17.06 2.66
C LEU A 53 -9.89 16.63 2.35
N ALA A 54 -8.92 17.55 2.41
CA ALA A 54 -7.50 17.21 2.25
C ALA A 54 -7.03 16.20 3.32
N VAL A 55 -7.39 16.42 4.59
CA VAL A 55 -7.06 15.51 5.69
C VAL A 55 -7.73 14.15 5.51
N LEU A 56 -8.99 14.10 5.06
CA LEU A 56 -9.68 12.85 4.73
C LEU A 56 -8.98 12.11 3.59
N CYS A 57 -8.56 12.81 2.54
CA CYS A 57 -7.78 12.23 1.44
C CYS A 57 -6.47 11.63 1.94
N TRP A 58 -5.69 12.33 2.78
CA TRP A 58 -4.48 11.75 3.38
C TRP A 58 -4.78 10.58 4.31
N GLY A 59 -5.89 10.61 5.05
CA GLY A 59 -6.36 9.50 5.86
C GLY A 59 -6.68 8.25 5.03
N PHE A 60 -7.37 8.41 3.90
CA PHE A 60 -7.62 7.32 2.95
C PHE A 60 -6.31 6.80 2.33
N SER A 61 -5.39 7.70 1.95
CA SER A 61 -4.05 7.32 1.48
C SER A 61 -3.35 6.43 2.51
N PHE A 62 -3.36 6.84 3.78
CA PHE A 62 -2.76 6.09 4.87
C PHE A 62 -3.40 4.70 5.05
N PHE A 63 -4.74 4.62 5.06
CA PHE A 63 -5.47 3.37 5.14
C PHE A 63 -5.12 2.40 4.00
N PHE A 64 -5.11 2.90 2.75
CA PHE A 64 -4.76 2.09 1.59
C PHE A 64 -3.28 1.64 1.63
N GLY A 65 -2.38 2.48 2.15
CA GLY A 65 -0.98 2.12 2.37
C GLY A 65 -0.80 0.97 3.36
N CYS A 66 -1.46 1.03 4.51
CA CYS A 66 -1.43 -0.07 5.49
C CYS A 66 -2.03 -1.35 4.91
N ARG A 67 -3.16 -1.24 4.20
CA ARG A 67 -3.82 -2.39 3.56
C ARG A 67 -2.93 -3.01 2.47
N ASN A 68 -2.26 -2.19 1.67
CA ASN A 68 -1.31 -2.64 0.66
C ASN A 68 -0.20 -3.48 1.32
N ILE A 69 0.47 -2.97 2.35
CA ILE A 69 1.53 -3.68 3.09
C ILE A 69 1.02 -5.03 3.64
N ALA A 70 -0.20 -5.07 4.17
CA ALA A 70 -0.79 -6.31 4.69
C ALA A 70 -0.99 -7.38 3.59
N TYR A 71 -1.53 -7.00 2.42
CA TYR A 71 -1.68 -7.91 1.28
C TYR A 71 -0.35 -8.36 0.69
N VAL A 72 0.60 -7.42 0.63
CA VAL A 72 1.98 -7.59 0.17
C VAL A 72 2.74 -8.57 1.07
N ASN A 73 2.49 -8.57 2.38
CA ASN A 73 3.02 -9.54 3.33
C ASN A 73 2.32 -10.92 3.21
N SER A 74 0.99 -10.94 3.13
CA SER A 74 0.22 -12.18 2.91
C SER A 74 0.62 -12.91 1.63
N THR A 75 0.88 -12.18 0.55
CA THR A 75 1.37 -12.74 -0.71
C THR A 75 2.76 -13.33 -0.58
N LEU A 76 3.63 -12.72 0.23
CA LEU A 76 4.98 -13.23 0.48
C LEU A 76 4.95 -14.53 1.30
N TYR A 77 4.05 -14.60 2.27
CA TYR A 77 3.79 -15.82 3.04
C TYR A 77 3.24 -16.95 2.15
N ALA A 78 2.26 -16.66 1.29
CA ALA A 78 1.75 -17.64 0.34
C ALA A 78 2.84 -18.13 -0.65
N ASN A 79 3.77 -17.26 -1.06
CA ASN A 79 4.92 -17.67 -1.88
C ASN A 79 5.88 -18.61 -1.13
N SER A 80 6.15 -18.37 0.15
CA SER A 80 7.01 -19.28 0.92
C SER A 80 6.35 -20.65 1.12
N GLU A 81 5.03 -20.67 1.32
CA GLU A 81 4.24 -21.89 1.38
C GLU A 81 4.24 -22.65 0.05
N LEU A 82 4.11 -21.95 -1.08
CA LEU A 82 4.22 -22.54 -2.42
C LEU A 82 5.56 -23.28 -2.62
N ILE A 83 6.67 -22.67 -2.19
CA ILE A 83 8.01 -23.27 -2.28
C ILE A 83 8.09 -24.54 -1.43
N ARG A 84 7.52 -24.53 -0.21
CA ARG A 84 7.47 -25.72 0.66
C ARG A 84 6.64 -26.85 0.07
N VAL A 85 5.52 -26.53 -0.57
CA VAL A 85 4.68 -27.51 -1.29
C VAL A 85 5.45 -28.11 -2.47
N GLN A 86 6.15 -27.29 -3.26
CA GLN A 86 6.97 -27.75 -4.38
C GLN A 86 8.13 -28.66 -3.95
N ASN A 87 8.72 -28.39 -2.79
CA ASN A 87 9.77 -29.23 -2.21
C ASN A 87 9.22 -30.52 -1.56
N GLY A 88 7.90 -30.69 -1.48
CA GLY A 88 7.25 -31.83 -0.83
C GLY A 88 7.39 -31.83 0.70
N GLU A 89 7.67 -30.66 1.29
CA GLU A 89 7.86 -30.47 2.74
C GLU A 89 6.55 -30.10 3.46
N HIS A 90 5.43 -30.00 2.72
CA HIS A 90 4.15 -29.60 3.28
C HIS A 90 3.45 -30.77 3.98
N PRO A 91 3.11 -30.66 5.28
CA PRO A 91 2.62 -31.78 6.09
C PRO A 91 1.29 -32.37 5.60
N GLU A 92 0.42 -31.57 5.00
CA GLU A 92 -0.90 -32.02 4.50
C GLU A 92 -0.88 -32.58 3.07
N VAL A 93 0.11 -32.19 2.26
CA VAL A 93 0.18 -32.54 0.83
C VAL A 93 1.16 -33.69 0.59
N GLY A 94 2.23 -33.76 1.38
CA GLY A 94 3.27 -34.78 1.26
C GLY A 94 3.91 -34.81 -0.14
N ARG A 95 4.21 -36.02 -0.63
CA ARG A 95 4.79 -36.28 -1.96
C ARG A 95 3.77 -36.70 -3.02
N ASN A 96 2.48 -36.51 -2.77
CA ASN A 96 1.45 -36.91 -3.73
C ASN A 96 1.40 -35.90 -4.89
N SER A 97 1.86 -36.30 -6.07
CA SER A 97 1.98 -35.44 -7.25
C SER A 97 0.70 -34.70 -7.62
N GLN A 98 -0.47 -35.34 -7.50
CA GLN A 98 -1.76 -34.71 -7.83
C GLN A 98 -2.15 -33.65 -6.80
N MET A 99 -1.92 -33.92 -5.50
CA MET A 99 -2.23 -32.95 -4.45
C MET A 99 -1.25 -31.78 -4.46
N GLN A 100 0.02 -32.01 -4.81
CA GLN A 100 1.02 -30.96 -4.99
C GLN A 100 0.64 -30.01 -6.11
N GLU A 101 0.19 -30.55 -7.25
CA GLU A 101 -0.19 -29.73 -8.40
C GLU A 101 -1.44 -28.90 -8.10
N ALA A 102 -2.46 -29.50 -7.47
CA ALA A 102 -3.67 -28.79 -7.05
C ALA A 102 -3.38 -27.70 -6.00
N ALA A 103 -2.55 -28.00 -4.99
CA ALA A 103 -2.14 -27.03 -3.98
C ALA A 103 -1.33 -25.88 -4.58
N CYS A 104 -0.39 -26.20 -5.48
CA CYS A 104 0.38 -25.19 -6.20
C CYS A 104 -0.51 -24.27 -7.06
N ALA A 105 -1.48 -24.83 -7.76
CA ALA A 105 -2.42 -24.06 -8.57
C ALA A 105 -3.28 -23.12 -7.70
N GLY A 106 -3.81 -23.63 -6.58
CA GLY A 106 -4.61 -22.83 -5.64
C GLY A 106 -3.82 -21.68 -5.02
N ILE A 107 -2.60 -21.96 -4.55
CA ILE A 107 -1.72 -20.94 -3.96
C ILE A 107 -1.32 -19.89 -5.01
N ARG A 108 -1.00 -20.29 -6.25
CA ARG A 108 -0.69 -19.35 -7.34
C ARG A 108 -1.87 -18.44 -7.66
N ALA A 109 -3.08 -18.99 -7.78
CA ALA A 109 -4.28 -18.20 -8.03
C ALA A 109 -4.54 -17.18 -6.90
N ALA A 110 -4.31 -17.59 -5.64
CA ALA A 110 -4.41 -16.69 -4.49
C ALA A 110 -3.35 -15.58 -4.55
N ILE A 111 -2.10 -15.90 -4.86
CA ILE A 111 -1.00 -14.94 -5.03
C ILE A 111 -1.34 -13.89 -6.09
N GLU A 112 -1.81 -14.33 -7.26
CA GLU A 112 -2.12 -13.44 -8.39
C GLU A 112 -3.29 -12.50 -8.06
N SER A 113 -4.36 -13.05 -7.45
CA SER A 113 -5.50 -12.26 -6.99
C SER A 113 -5.07 -11.21 -5.96
N LYS A 114 -4.29 -11.59 -4.94
CA LYS A 114 -3.87 -10.66 -3.87
C LYS A 114 -2.87 -9.61 -4.38
N SER A 115 -1.99 -10.00 -5.30
CA SER A 115 -1.01 -9.11 -5.94
C SER A 115 -1.68 -8.02 -6.78
N SER A 116 -2.70 -8.38 -7.58
CA SER A 116 -3.45 -7.38 -8.38
C SER A 116 -4.20 -6.36 -7.51
N VAL A 117 -4.77 -6.81 -6.40
CA VAL A 117 -5.43 -5.95 -5.41
C VAL A 117 -4.41 -5.04 -4.71
N ALA A 118 -3.27 -5.58 -4.28
CA ALA A 118 -2.18 -4.80 -3.69
C ALA A 118 -1.69 -3.69 -4.63
N ASN A 119 -1.46 -4.01 -5.90
CA ASN A 119 -1.05 -3.02 -6.91
C ASN A 119 -2.09 -1.89 -7.06
N SER A 120 -3.37 -2.24 -7.09
CA SER A 120 -4.46 -1.25 -7.16
C SER A 120 -4.48 -0.35 -5.92
N LEU A 121 -4.34 -0.92 -4.72
CA LEU A 121 -4.27 -0.17 -3.45
C LEU A 121 -3.08 0.79 -3.40
N SER A 122 -1.92 0.39 -3.92
CA SER A 122 -0.74 1.26 -4.02
C SER A 122 -1.00 2.48 -4.91
N LYS A 123 -1.69 2.29 -6.05
CA LYS A 123 -2.10 3.40 -6.91
C LYS A 123 -3.08 4.33 -6.20
N PHE A 124 -4.09 3.78 -5.50
CA PHE A 124 -5.02 4.58 -4.72
C PHE A 124 -4.32 5.37 -3.60
N GLN A 125 -3.38 4.75 -2.88
CA GLN A 125 -2.56 5.45 -1.88
C GLN A 125 -1.90 6.71 -2.47
N PHE A 126 -1.28 6.57 -3.65
CA PHE A 126 -0.66 7.71 -4.33
C PHE A 126 -1.69 8.76 -4.77
N TYR A 127 -2.78 8.36 -5.43
CA TYR A 127 -3.80 9.30 -5.91
C TYR A 127 -4.43 10.11 -4.77
N PHE A 128 -4.76 9.46 -3.66
CA PHE A 128 -5.32 10.13 -2.49
C PHE A 128 -4.30 11.08 -1.82
N LEU A 129 -3.01 10.74 -1.83
CA LEU A 129 -1.96 11.63 -1.33
C LEU A 129 -1.89 12.93 -2.14
N ILE A 130 -1.86 12.81 -3.47
CA ILE A 130 -1.79 13.95 -4.39
C ILE A 130 -3.08 14.76 -4.35
N ALA A 131 -4.25 14.12 -4.34
CA ALA A 131 -5.54 14.79 -4.21
C ALA A 131 -5.60 15.63 -2.92
N GLY A 132 -5.14 15.08 -1.80
CA GLY A 132 -5.05 15.84 -0.53
C GLY A 132 -4.10 17.02 -0.62
N ALA A 133 -2.94 16.88 -1.28
CA ALA A 133 -2.00 17.98 -1.49
C ALA A 133 -2.61 19.11 -2.34
N VAL A 134 -3.30 18.78 -3.43
CA VAL A 134 -3.99 19.77 -4.28
C VAL A 134 -5.08 20.50 -3.50
N LEU A 135 -5.90 19.78 -2.74
CA LEU A 135 -6.96 20.37 -1.91
C LEU A 135 -6.39 21.31 -0.84
N TYR A 136 -5.27 20.92 -0.22
CA TYR A 136 -4.57 21.78 0.75
C TYR A 136 -4.06 23.07 0.11
N ILE A 137 -3.45 22.99 -1.07
CA ILE A 137 -2.98 24.18 -1.81
C ILE A 137 -4.16 25.08 -2.16
N CYS A 138 -5.26 24.53 -2.69
CA CYS A 138 -6.47 25.29 -3.00
C CYS A 138 -7.02 26.00 -1.76
N TRP A 139 -7.10 25.30 -0.63
CA TRP A 139 -7.49 25.89 0.65
C TRP A 139 -6.59 27.07 1.04
N HIS A 140 -5.27 26.86 0.98
CA HIS A 140 -4.30 27.86 1.41
C HIS A 140 -4.34 29.12 0.55
N VAL A 141 -4.51 28.97 -0.77
CA VAL A 141 -4.69 30.10 -1.70
C VAL A 141 -5.99 30.85 -1.40
N LEU A 142 -7.09 30.14 -1.14
CA LEU A 142 -8.37 30.77 -0.77
C LEU A 142 -8.26 31.54 0.55
N GLU A 143 -7.51 31.03 1.52
CA GLU A 143 -7.26 31.71 2.78
C GLU A 143 -6.41 32.98 2.59
N MET A 144 -5.36 32.90 1.75
CA MET A 144 -4.54 34.06 1.39
C MET A 144 -5.33 35.14 0.63
N CYS A 145 -6.21 34.77 -0.29
CA CYS A 145 -7.06 35.74 -0.99
C CYS A 145 -8.09 36.44 -0.08
N ARG A 146 -8.34 35.90 1.13
CA ARG A 146 -9.28 36.44 2.10
C ARG A 146 -8.62 37.38 3.12
N GLN A 147 -7.31 37.22 3.36
CA GLN A 147 -6.51 38.12 4.20
C GLN A 147 -6.16 39.40 3.45
#